data_AF-A0A1Q3V7W3-F1
#
_entry.id   AF-A0A1Q3V7W3-F1
#
_cell.length_a   1.000
_cell.length_b   1.000
_cell.length_c   1.000
_cell.angle_alpha   90.00
_cell.angle_beta   90.00
_cell.angle_gamma   90.00
#
_symmetry.space_group_name_H-M   'P 1'
#
loop_
_entity.id
_entity.type
_entity.pdbx_description
1 polymer ?
#
loop_
_entity_poly.entity_id
_entity_poly.type
_entity_poly.pdbx_seq_one_letter_code
_entity_poly.pdbx_strand_id
1 'polypeptide(L)'
;MRRHDQRSSNHESALAIWGPVMVAAGIMVTGFLGTLAVLQMDAFRPHLGDMVVFRPRGPDADPWQIRVTATEVAGRAGDATCTLKPQVMATAGGSLVVEARRETSPPLYRLHWAGTRTEEGPGDCGSAADFTLTRRDLQKVANAAGGFGLHTGAAAP
;
A
#
# COMPACT_ATOMS: atom_id res chain seq x y z
N MET A 1 34.23 -25.57 51.89
CA MET A 1 33.28 -24.50 51.51
C MET A 1 33.97 -23.42 50.65
N ARG A 2 34.41 -23.71 49.41
CA ARG A 2 35.05 -22.70 48.51
C ARG A 2 34.55 -22.72 47.05
N ARG A 3 33.69 -23.67 46.68
CA ARG A 3 33.19 -23.82 45.29
C ARG A 3 31.99 -22.92 44.95
N HIS A 4 31.28 -22.37 45.95
CA HIS A 4 30.10 -21.55 45.70
C HIS A 4 30.45 -20.11 45.28
N ASP A 5 31.47 -19.50 45.88
CA ASP A 5 31.86 -18.11 45.58
C ASP A 5 32.45 -17.95 44.18
N GLN A 6 33.23 -18.93 43.73
CA GLN A 6 33.89 -18.89 42.43
C GLN A 6 32.92 -19.02 41.25
N ARG A 7 31.75 -19.67 41.46
CA ARG A 7 30.71 -19.78 40.42
C ARG A 7 29.95 -18.45 40.27
N SER A 8 29.64 -17.76 41.36
CA SER A 8 28.95 -16.45 41.33
C SER A 8 29.77 -15.39 40.60
N SER A 9 31.06 -15.29 40.92
CA SER A 9 31.99 -14.33 40.31
C SER A 9 32.11 -14.51 38.79
N ASN A 10 32.12 -15.76 38.30
CA ASN A 10 32.19 -16.06 36.87
C ASN A 10 30.90 -15.66 36.12
N HIS A 11 29.73 -15.76 36.76
CA HIS A 11 28.45 -15.36 36.15
C HIS A 11 28.30 -13.83 36.09
N GLU A 12 28.71 -13.09 37.13
CA GLU A 12 28.72 -11.62 37.13
C GLU A 12 29.73 -11.07 36.11
N SER A 13 30.92 -11.68 36.02
CA SER A 13 31.94 -11.29 35.03
C SER A 13 31.50 -11.61 33.60
N ALA A 14 30.86 -12.76 33.38
CA ALA A 14 30.34 -13.13 32.08
C ALA A 14 29.20 -12.20 31.64
N LEU A 15 28.28 -11.81 32.53
CA LEU A 15 27.21 -10.88 32.20
C LEU A 15 27.74 -9.45 31.95
N ALA A 16 28.77 -9.01 32.68
CA ALA A 16 29.40 -7.71 32.47
C ALA A 16 30.13 -7.59 31.12
N ILE A 17 30.75 -8.69 30.66
CA ILE A 17 31.51 -8.71 29.40
C ILE A 17 30.60 -9.00 28.20
N TRP A 18 29.68 -9.98 28.32
CA TRP A 18 28.84 -10.41 27.21
C TRP A 18 27.52 -9.64 27.10
N GLY A 19 27.06 -9.00 28.18
CA GLY A 19 25.83 -8.19 28.18
C GLY A 19 25.84 -7.10 27.11
N PRO A 20 26.85 -6.22 27.06
CA PRO A 20 26.95 -5.18 26.04
C PRO A 20 27.03 -5.73 24.61
N VAL A 21 27.74 -6.85 24.41
CA VAL A 21 27.88 -7.52 23.11
C VAL A 21 26.53 -8.05 22.62
N MET A 22 25.75 -8.68 23.51
CA MET A 22 24.42 -9.19 23.18
C MET A 22 23.43 -8.05 22.88
N VAL A 23 23.51 -6.93 23.60
CA VAL A 23 22.70 -5.73 23.31
C VAL A 23 23.05 -5.14 21.95
N ALA A 24 24.34 -4.98 21.65
CA ALA A 24 24.80 -4.47 20.36
C ALA A 24 24.38 -5.39 19.19
N ALA A 25 24.49 -6.70 19.38
CA ALA A 25 24.02 -7.70 18.41
C ALA A 25 22.50 -7.63 18.22
N GLY A 26 21.73 -7.47 19.30
CA GLY A 26 20.28 -7.30 19.24
C GLY A 26 19.86 -6.05 18.47
N ILE A 27 20.54 -4.93 18.69
CA ILE A 27 20.29 -3.67 17.95
C ILE A 27 20.62 -3.85 16.47
N MET A 28 21.75 -4.46 16.13
CA MET A 28 22.13 -4.71 14.73
C MET A 28 21.10 -5.58 14.00
N VAL A 29 20.67 -6.69 14.62
CA VAL A 29 19.68 -7.60 14.02
C VAL A 29 18.33 -6.89 13.84
N THR A 30 17.88 -6.15 14.85
CA THR A 30 16.61 -5.41 14.78
C THR A 30 16.67 -4.31 13.71
N GLY A 31 17.78 -3.58 13.64
CA GLY A 31 18.01 -2.57 12.61
C GLY A 31 17.97 -3.15 11.20
N PHE A 32 18.67 -4.26 10.98
CA PHE A 32 18.72 -4.96 9.70
C PHE A 32 17.33 -5.50 9.28
N LEU A 33 16.62 -6.17 10.20
CA LEU A 33 15.25 -6.64 9.94
C LEU A 33 14.29 -5.49 9.65
N GLY A 34 14.43 -4.37 10.36
CA GLY A 34 13.65 -3.16 10.10
C GLY A 34 13.92 -2.59 8.70
N THR A 35 15.18 -2.58 8.26
CA THR A 35 15.52 -2.10 6.91
C THR A 35 14.96 -3.03 5.84
N LEU A 36 15.07 -4.34 6.03
CA LEU A 36 14.48 -5.34 5.13
C LEU A 36 12.95 -5.20 5.03
N ALA A 37 12.27 -4.96 6.15
CA ALA A 37 10.82 -4.72 6.15
C ALA A 37 10.44 -3.47 5.34
N VAL A 38 11.23 -2.39 5.45
CA VAL A 38 11.03 -1.17 4.65
C VAL A 38 11.31 -1.43 3.16
N LEU A 39 12.33 -2.22 2.82
CA LEU A 39 12.61 -2.60 1.44
C LEU A 39 11.50 -3.49 0.85
N GLN A 40 10.91 -4.37 1.65
CA GLN A 40 9.74 -5.15 1.24
C GLN A 40 8.51 -4.27 0.99
N MET A 41 8.34 -3.18 1.74
CA MET A 41 7.28 -2.19 1.48
C MET A 41 7.44 -1.51 0.11
N ASP A 42 8.67 -1.45 -0.40
CA ASP A 42 8.96 -0.92 -1.73
C ASP A 42 8.69 -1.95 -2.86
N ALA A 43 8.65 -3.24 -2.53
CA ALA A 43 8.18 -4.29 -3.44
C ALA A 43 6.65 -4.24 -3.66
N PHE A 44 5.88 -3.56 -2.79
CA PHE A 44 4.44 -3.30 -2.97
C PHE A 44 4.15 -2.01 -3.76
N ARG A 45 5.03 -1.64 -4.69
CA ARG A 45 4.75 -0.54 -5.61
C ARG A 45 3.80 -1.03 -6.71
N PRO A 46 2.70 -0.31 -6.99
CA PRO A 46 1.86 -0.60 -8.15
C PRO A 46 2.69 -0.50 -9.44
N HIS A 47 2.58 -1.51 -10.29
CA HIS A 47 3.27 -1.58 -11.59
C HIS A 47 2.38 -1.01 -12.69
N LEU A 48 3.01 -0.63 -13.81
CA LEU A 48 2.27 -0.28 -15.02
C LEU A 48 1.48 -1.49 -15.50
N GLY A 49 0.21 -1.28 -15.84
CA GLY A 49 -0.72 -2.35 -16.21
C GLY A 49 -1.43 -3.01 -15.03
N ASP A 50 -1.05 -2.74 -13.78
CA ASP A 50 -1.80 -3.22 -12.63
C ASP A 50 -3.24 -2.69 -12.70
N MET A 51 -4.20 -3.60 -12.50
CA MET A 51 -5.61 -3.28 -12.57
C MET A 51 -6.27 -3.43 -11.21
N VAL A 52 -7.12 -2.48 -10.82
CA VAL A 52 -8.02 -2.61 -9.68
C VAL A 52 -9.43 -2.83 -10.21
N VAL A 53 -10.01 -4.00 -9.94
CA VAL A 53 -11.34 -4.38 -10.44
C VAL A 53 -12.38 -4.20 -9.35
N PHE A 54 -13.36 -3.34 -9.61
CA PHE A 54 -14.52 -3.12 -8.75
C PHE A 54 -15.62 -4.07 -9.23
N ARG A 55 -15.82 -5.16 -8.50
CA ARG A 55 -16.89 -6.10 -8.80
C ARG A 55 -18.21 -5.59 -8.22
N PRO A 56 -19.33 -5.69 -8.95
CA PRO A 56 -20.67 -5.47 -8.42
C PRO A 56 -20.85 -6.22 -7.10
N ARG A 57 -21.15 -5.50 -6.03
CA ARG A 57 -21.37 -6.10 -4.70
C ARG A 57 -22.86 -6.34 -4.47
N GLY A 58 -23.16 -7.46 -3.82
CA GLY A 58 -24.50 -7.77 -3.33
C GLY A 58 -24.90 -6.89 -2.14
N PRO A 59 -26.19 -6.91 -1.76
CA PRO A 59 -26.76 -6.05 -0.73
C PRO A 59 -26.15 -6.22 0.68
N ASP A 60 -25.46 -7.34 0.94
CA ASP A 60 -24.86 -7.66 2.26
C ASP A 60 -23.38 -7.27 2.39
N ALA A 61 -22.81 -6.57 1.40
CA ALA A 61 -21.41 -6.18 1.47
C ALA A 61 -21.18 -5.01 2.44
N ASP A 62 -20.33 -5.24 3.44
CA ASP A 62 -19.99 -4.24 4.46
C ASP A 62 -19.46 -2.95 3.81
N PRO A 63 -20.12 -1.79 3.98
CA PRO A 63 -19.75 -0.57 3.31
C PRO A 63 -18.56 0.07 4.03
N TRP A 64 -17.34 -0.33 3.65
CA TRP A 64 -16.14 0.43 3.97
C TRP A 64 -16.35 1.89 3.53
N GLN A 65 -16.25 2.91 4.37
CA GLN A 65 -16.52 4.30 3.96
C GLN A 65 -15.23 5.00 3.50
N ILE A 66 -14.63 4.51 2.41
CA ILE A 66 -13.37 5.07 1.88
C ILE A 66 -13.68 6.17 0.87
N ARG A 67 -13.08 7.35 1.08
CA ARG A 67 -13.11 8.47 0.14
C ARG A 67 -11.68 8.86 -0.21
N VAL A 68 -11.39 8.97 -1.50
CA VAL A 68 -10.09 9.42 -2.02
C VAL A 68 -10.31 10.57 -3.00
N THR A 69 -9.57 11.66 -2.82
CA THR A 69 -9.54 12.76 -3.80
C THR A 69 -8.52 12.43 -4.87
N ALA A 70 -8.92 12.53 -6.13
CA ALA A 70 -8.06 12.34 -7.30
C ALA A 70 -7.90 13.67 -8.04
N THR A 71 -6.74 13.89 -8.64
CA THR A 71 -6.48 15.08 -9.46
C THR A 71 -6.54 14.68 -10.93
N GLU A 72 -7.42 15.28 -11.72
CA GLU A 72 -7.59 14.96 -13.14
C GLU A 72 -6.33 15.28 -13.95
N VAL A 73 -5.97 14.41 -14.89
CA VAL A 73 -4.90 14.66 -15.85
C VAL A 73 -5.47 15.54 -16.97
N ALA A 74 -5.40 16.86 -16.79
CA ALA A 74 -5.69 17.93 -17.76
C ALA A 74 -6.64 17.59 -18.92
N GLY A 75 -7.94 17.83 -18.72
CA GLY A 75 -9.00 17.82 -19.75
C GLY A 75 -10.14 18.81 -19.42
N ARG A 76 -10.49 18.94 -18.14
CA ARG A 76 -11.12 20.13 -17.56
C ARG A 76 -10.05 20.86 -16.73
N ALA A 77 -9.92 22.17 -16.93
CA ALA A 77 -9.06 23.11 -16.16
C ALA A 77 -8.04 22.42 -15.23
N GLY A 78 -6.77 22.33 -15.68
CA GLY A 78 -5.70 21.70 -14.91
C GLY A 78 -5.77 22.06 -13.43
N ASP A 79 -5.79 21.02 -12.59
CA ASP A 79 -6.06 21.01 -11.13
C ASP A 79 -7.51 20.72 -10.71
N ALA A 80 -8.42 20.40 -11.63
CA ALA A 80 -9.72 19.83 -11.28
C ALA A 80 -9.54 18.57 -10.41
N THR A 81 -10.25 18.54 -9.28
CA THR A 81 -10.26 17.36 -8.39
C THR A 81 -11.61 16.69 -8.46
N CYS A 82 -11.58 15.37 -8.46
CA CYS A 82 -12.76 14.53 -8.34
C CYS A 82 -12.56 13.52 -7.20
N THR A 83 -13.57 12.71 -6.92
CA THR A 83 -13.61 11.82 -5.76
C THR A 83 -13.87 10.39 -6.21
N LEU A 84 -13.12 9.47 -5.61
CA LEU A 84 -13.27 8.04 -5.73
C LEU A 84 -13.89 7.49 -4.43
N LYS A 85 -15.09 6.94 -4.55
CA LYS A 85 -15.76 6.14 -3.51
C LYS A 85 -15.84 4.69 -4.00
N PRO A 86 -14.96 3.78 -3.53
CA PRO A 86 -14.94 2.38 -3.98
C PRO A 86 -16.29 1.65 -3.88
N GLN A 87 -17.17 2.08 -2.96
CA GLN A 87 -18.50 1.52 -2.74
C GLN A 87 -19.43 1.88 -3.91
N VAL A 88 -19.36 3.13 -4.34
CA VAL A 88 -20.09 3.64 -5.51
C VAL A 88 -19.53 3.02 -6.79
N MET A 89 -18.20 2.99 -6.94
CA MET A 89 -17.52 2.36 -8.09
C MET A 89 -17.86 0.87 -8.22
N ALA A 90 -18.05 0.19 -7.08
CA ALA A 90 -18.46 -1.21 -7.03
C ALA A 90 -19.97 -1.45 -7.17
N THR A 91 -20.81 -0.42 -7.36
CA THR A 91 -22.26 -0.62 -7.50
C THR A 91 -22.61 -1.21 -8.87
N ALA A 92 -22.12 -0.59 -9.96
CA ALA A 92 -22.25 -1.13 -11.32
C ALA A 92 -20.98 -1.85 -11.79
N GLY A 93 -19.90 -1.73 -11.02
CA GLY A 93 -18.59 -2.24 -11.35
C GLY A 93 -17.80 -1.33 -12.30
N GLY A 94 -16.53 -1.70 -12.49
CA GLY A 94 -15.59 -0.98 -13.34
C GLY A 94 -14.15 -1.36 -13.00
N SER A 95 -13.19 -0.67 -13.60
CA SER A 95 -11.76 -0.93 -13.39
C SER A 95 -10.93 0.33 -13.42
N LEU A 96 -9.89 0.36 -12.58
CA LEU A 96 -8.77 1.29 -12.70
C LEU A 96 -7.56 0.57 -13.27
N VAL A 97 -6.83 1.20 -14.18
CA VAL A 97 -5.57 0.68 -14.71
C VAL A 97 -4.46 1.69 -14.46
N VAL A 98 -3.32 1.25 -13.94
CA VAL A 98 -2.12 2.08 -13.81
C VAL A 98 -1.48 2.26 -15.18
N GLU A 99 -1.58 3.46 -15.76
CA GLU A 99 -1.07 3.74 -17.10
C GLU A 99 0.36 4.27 -17.10
N ALA A 100 0.68 5.12 -16.12
CA ALA A 100 1.99 5.73 -16.01
C ALA A 100 2.35 6.03 -14.57
N ARG A 101 3.65 6.17 -14.32
CA ARG A 101 4.20 6.62 -13.05
C ARG A 101 5.10 7.82 -13.29
N ARG A 102 4.92 8.87 -12.50
CA ARG A 102 5.81 10.03 -12.47
C ARG A 102 6.70 9.93 -11.25
N GLU A 103 8.01 9.97 -11.48
CA GLU A 103 9.05 9.92 -10.44
C GLU A 103 9.19 11.28 -9.73
N THR A 104 8.13 11.70 -9.06
CA THR A 104 8.12 12.81 -8.09
C THR A 104 8.42 12.30 -6.68
N SER A 105 8.61 13.21 -5.72
CA SER A 105 8.72 12.87 -4.30
C SER A 105 7.55 13.48 -3.51
N PRO A 106 6.49 12.72 -3.17
CA PRO A 106 6.28 11.28 -3.42
C PRO A 106 5.86 10.98 -4.88
N PRO A 107 6.00 9.72 -5.36
CA PRO A 107 5.63 9.34 -6.72
C PRO A 107 4.12 9.43 -6.95
N LEU A 108 3.74 9.86 -8.15
CA LEU A 108 2.34 9.95 -8.60
C LEU A 108 2.06 8.89 -9.67
N TYR A 109 0.90 8.26 -9.58
CA TYR A 109 0.44 7.22 -10.50
C TYR A 109 -0.70 7.78 -11.33
N ARG A 110 -0.55 7.81 -12.64
CA ARG A 110 -1.65 8.07 -13.57
C ARG A 110 -2.47 6.81 -13.72
N LEU A 111 -3.76 6.96 -13.54
CA LEU A 111 -4.74 5.89 -13.59
C LEU A 111 -5.80 6.26 -14.61
N HIS A 112 -6.24 5.26 -15.36
CA HIS A 112 -7.43 5.35 -16.19
C HIS A 112 -8.59 4.63 -15.49
N TRP A 113 -9.71 5.33 -15.33
CA TRP A 113 -10.97 4.78 -14.87
C TRP A 113 -11.87 4.45 -16.05
N ALA A 114 -12.49 3.26 -15.99
CA ALA A 114 -13.59 2.87 -16.85
C ALA A 114 -14.69 2.20 -16.00
N GLY A 115 -15.88 2.82 -16.00
CA GLY A 115 -17.07 2.31 -15.31
C GLY A 115 -18.26 3.23 -15.51
N THR A 116 -19.20 3.27 -14.56
CA THR A 116 -20.36 4.17 -14.66
C THR A 116 -20.13 5.50 -13.96
N ARG A 117 -19.56 5.48 -12.76
CA ARG A 117 -19.28 6.65 -11.93
C ARG A 117 -18.35 6.34 -10.75
N THR A 118 -17.78 7.38 -10.14
CA THR A 118 -16.87 7.28 -8.99
C THR A 118 -17.44 7.87 -7.70
N GLU A 119 -18.42 8.77 -7.78
CA GLU A 119 -19.16 9.33 -6.65
C GLU A 119 -20.62 9.64 -7.06
N GLU A 120 -21.54 9.72 -6.09
CA GLU A 120 -22.96 10.04 -6.32
C GLU A 120 -23.25 11.53 -6.60
N GLY A 121 -22.42 12.42 -6.04
CA GLY A 121 -22.58 13.88 -6.07
C GLY A 121 -21.63 14.60 -7.03
N PRO A 122 -21.39 15.91 -6.82
CA PRO A 122 -20.67 16.77 -7.76
C PRO A 122 -19.17 16.45 -7.90
N GLY A 123 -18.62 15.60 -7.02
CA GLY A 123 -17.23 15.13 -7.11
C GLY A 123 -17.05 13.90 -8.01
N ASP A 124 -18.05 13.49 -8.78
CA ASP A 124 -17.94 12.35 -9.70
C ASP A 124 -16.93 12.62 -10.82
N CYS A 125 -15.97 11.70 -11.02
CA CYS A 125 -15.02 11.75 -12.14
C CYS A 125 -15.71 11.35 -13.47
N GLY A 126 -16.93 10.80 -13.42
CA GLY A 126 -17.69 10.33 -14.57
C GLY A 126 -17.44 8.87 -14.90
N SER A 127 -17.86 8.45 -16.10
CA SER A 127 -17.77 7.06 -16.57
C SER A 127 -16.39 6.67 -17.11
N ALA A 128 -15.62 7.63 -17.61
CA ALA A 128 -14.25 7.44 -18.05
C ALA A 128 -13.42 8.70 -17.73
N ALA A 129 -12.30 8.52 -17.05
CA ALA A 129 -11.44 9.64 -16.64
C ALA A 129 -10.01 9.20 -16.38
N ASP A 130 -9.08 10.11 -16.67
CA ASP A 130 -7.68 9.96 -16.29
C ASP A 130 -7.37 10.87 -15.10
N PHE A 131 -6.75 10.31 -14.07
CA PHE A 131 -6.37 11.08 -12.88
C PHE A 131 -5.08 10.55 -12.27
N THR A 132 -4.52 11.34 -11.35
CA THR A 132 -3.34 10.97 -10.57
C THR A 132 -3.69 10.70 -9.13
N LEU A 133 -3.04 9.68 -8.56
CA LEU A 133 -3.08 9.36 -7.14
C LEU A 133 -1.68 9.17 -6.56
N THR A 134 -1.55 9.38 -5.26
CA THR A 134 -0.38 8.94 -4.51
C THR A 134 -0.39 7.42 -4.34
N ARG A 135 0.78 6.80 -4.08
CA ARG A 135 0.86 5.37 -3.72
C ARG A 135 -0.10 4.99 -2.60
N ARG A 136 -0.18 5.84 -1.56
CA ARG A 136 -1.00 5.59 -0.38
C ARG A 136 -2.48 5.55 -0.73
N ASP A 137 -2.93 6.49 -1.56
CA ASP A 137 -4.35 6.57 -1.92
C ASP A 137 -4.75 5.49 -2.91
N LEU A 138 -3.89 5.17 -3.88
CA LEU A 138 -4.09 4.02 -4.76
C LEU A 138 -4.18 2.71 -3.95
N GLN A 139 -3.35 2.51 -2.92
CA GLN A 139 -3.44 1.34 -2.05
C GLN A 139 -4.76 1.28 -1.27
N LYS A 140 -5.27 2.42 -0.76
CA LYS A 140 -6.58 2.45 -0.08
C LYS A 140 -7.70 1.99 -1.01
N VAL A 141 -7.70 2.51 -2.24
CA VAL A 141 -8.69 2.17 -3.26
C VAL A 141 -8.57 0.70 -3.67
N ALA A 142 -7.35 0.21 -3.91
CA ALA A 142 -7.09 -1.19 -4.22
C ALA A 142 -7.58 -2.11 -3.09
N ASN A 143 -7.22 -1.84 -1.84
CA ASN A 143 -7.67 -2.63 -0.69
C ASN A 143 -9.21 -2.67 -0.59
N ALA A 144 -9.86 -1.53 -0.84
CA ALA A 144 -11.32 -1.43 -0.86
C ALA A 144 -11.98 -2.24 -1.97
N ALA A 145 -11.25 -2.55 -3.05
CA ALA A 145 -11.70 -3.37 -4.17
C ALA A 145 -11.29 -4.85 -4.04
N GLY A 146 -10.44 -5.20 -3.07
CA GLY A 146 -9.89 -6.55 -2.87
C GLY A 146 -8.47 -6.76 -3.40
N GLY A 147 -7.73 -5.68 -3.72
CA GLY A 147 -6.35 -5.69 -4.17
C GLY A 147 -6.17 -5.35 -5.65
N PHE A 148 -4.94 -5.47 -6.15
CA PHE A 148 -4.60 -5.42 -7.58
C PHE A 148 -4.82 -6.79 -8.22
N GLY A 149 -5.42 -6.82 -9.41
CA GLY A 149 -5.72 -8.01 -10.20
C GLY A 149 -4.64 -8.35 -11.22
N LEU A 150 -4.30 -9.64 -11.26
CA LEU A 150 -3.43 -10.42 -12.16
C LEU A 150 -2.01 -9.91 -12.43
N HIS A 151 -1.08 -10.51 -11.67
CA HIS A 151 0.27 -10.79 -12.16
C HIS A 151 0.15 -11.88 -13.24
N THR A 152 0.16 -11.53 -14.52
CA THR A 152 0.48 -12.52 -15.57
C THR A 152 1.99 -12.79 -15.51
N GLY A 153 2.40 -13.69 -14.62
CA GLY A 153 3.82 -13.93 -14.37
C GLY A 153 4.12 -15.14 -13.47
N ALA A 154 3.43 -16.26 -13.68
CA ALA A 154 3.93 -17.61 -13.38
C ALA A 154 2.95 -18.65 -13.95
N ALA A 155 3.15 -19.04 -15.21
CA ALA A 155 2.86 -20.42 -15.57
C ALA A 155 3.89 -21.26 -14.80
N ALA A 156 3.44 -21.96 -13.75
CA ALA A 156 4.26 -22.97 -13.11
C ALA A 156 4.48 -24.14 -14.09
N PRO A 157 5.66 -24.78 -14.11
CA PRO A 157 5.85 -26.05 -14.79
C PRO A 157 5.02 -27.16 -14.16
#